data_AF-A0A2J6X5Q1-F1
#
_entry.id   AF-A0A2J6X5Q1-F1
#
_cell.length_a   1.000
_cell.length_b   1.000
_cell.length_c   1.000
_cell.angle_alpha   90.00
_cell.angle_beta   90.00
_cell.angle_gamma   90.00
#
_symmetry.space_group_name_H-M   'P 1'
#
loop_
_entity.id
_entity.type
_entity.pdbx_description
1 polymer ?
#
loop_
_entity_poly.entity_id
_entity_poly.type
_entity_poly.pdbx_seq_one_letter_code
_entity_poly.pdbx_strand_id
1 'polypeptide(L)'
;ESNLSNNSVDVFISDLTEPYEGGPSYKLYSVEFYKTIFDRLKENGVFVLQASLLRVTNYKMHAIIRNTLKQIFPIVRSYFAYVPAFDTTWGFIIASKKNDPKAFTREEIDYMIKEQIEGDLRFYDGETHIALFNLPKDIRKLIDSEKEIITDSNYIPLERKENL
;
A
#
# COMPACT_ATOMS: atom_id res chain seq x y z
N GLU A 1 -0.67 -17.92 15.18
CA GLU A 1 -1.36 -16.62 15.32
C GLU A 1 -0.44 -15.65 16.05
N SER A 2 -0.42 -14.37 15.68
CA SER A 2 0.36 -13.36 16.41
C SER A 2 -0.38 -12.99 17.70
N ASN A 3 0.33 -12.94 18.84
CA ASN A 3 -0.20 -12.56 20.17
C ASN A 3 -0.61 -11.08 20.31
N LEU A 4 -0.89 -10.39 19.21
CA LEU A 4 -1.26 -8.97 19.20
C LEU A 4 -2.75 -8.83 19.51
N SER A 5 -3.07 -8.09 20.57
CA SER A 5 -4.45 -7.75 20.93
C SER A 5 -5.06 -6.74 19.95
N ASN A 6 -6.39 -6.65 19.95
CA ASN A 6 -7.08 -5.62 19.18
C ASN A 6 -6.70 -4.21 19.67
N ASN A 7 -6.69 -3.23 18.77
CA ASN A 7 -6.41 -1.83 19.08
C ASN A 7 -5.07 -1.62 19.85
N SER A 8 -4.00 -2.31 19.44
CA SER A 8 -2.71 -2.31 20.13
C SER A 8 -1.54 -1.78 19.31
N VAL A 9 -1.66 -1.72 17.98
CA VAL A 9 -0.57 -1.35 17.07
C VAL A 9 -0.84 -0.03 16.37
N ASP A 10 0.13 0.87 16.34
CA ASP A 10 0.00 2.16 15.63
C ASP A 10 0.26 2.01 14.12
N VAL A 11 1.28 1.24 13.75
CA VAL A 11 1.70 1.08 12.35
C VAL A 11 1.97 -0.39 12.05
N PHE A 12 1.38 -0.90 10.97
CA PHE A 12 1.83 -2.14 10.32
C PHE A 12 2.51 -1.80 9.00
N ILE A 13 3.66 -2.43 8.75
CA ILE A 13 4.39 -2.35 7.48
C ILE A 13 4.50 -3.78 6.93
N SER A 14 3.97 -4.00 5.73
CA SER A 14 4.06 -5.28 5.02
C SER A 14 5.03 -5.15 3.84
N ASP A 15 6.14 -5.86 3.94
CA ASP A 15 7.14 -6.00 2.88
C ASP A 15 7.23 -7.47 2.45
N LEU A 16 6.13 -7.95 1.88
CA LEU A 16 6.00 -9.32 1.39
C LEU A 16 6.22 -9.37 -0.10
N THR A 17 6.65 -10.52 -0.61
CA THR A 17 6.69 -10.76 -2.06
C THR A 17 5.28 -10.73 -2.66
N GLU A 18 5.17 -10.35 -3.93
CA GLU A 18 3.89 -10.31 -4.65
C GLU A 18 3.16 -11.66 -4.56
N PRO A 19 1.80 -11.67 -4.61
CA PRO A 19 1.00 -12.87 -4.41
C PRO A 19 1.03 -13.80 -5.63
N TYR A 20 2.19 -14.39 -5.94
CA TYR A 20 2.31 -15.34 -7.04
C TYR A 20 1.56 -16.65 -6.78
N GLU A 21 1.13 -17.30 -7.86
CA GLU A 21 0.50 -18.61 -7.79
C GLU A 21 1.44 -19.63 -7.14
N GLY A 22 0.91 -20.37 -6.16
CA GLY A 22 1.66 -21.32 -5.33
C GLY A 22 2.72 -20.67 -4.41
N GLY A 23 2.80 -19.34 -4.37
CA GLY A 23 3.66 -18.61 -3.43
C GLY A 23 3.12 -18.67 -2.01
N PRO A 24 3.93 -18.44 -0.96
CA PRO A 24 3.45 -18.44 0.41
C PRO A 24 2.66 -17.17 0.77
N SER A 25 2.86 -16.07 0.03
CA SER A 25 2.34 -14.74 0.37
C SER A 25 0.91 -14.50 -0.08
N TYR A 26 0.36 -15.26 -1.04
CA TYR A 26 -0.95 -14.96 -1.65
C TYR A 26 -2.11 -14.92 -0.65
N LYS A 27 -2.01 -15.68 0.45
CA LYS A 27 -2.99 -15.68 1.56
C LYS A 27 -2.99 -14.41 2.40
N LEU A 28 -1.98 -13.56 2.22
CA LEU A 28 -1.74 -12.35 3.01
C LEU A 28 -2.21 -11.08 2.28
N TYR A 29 -3.07 -11.24 1.26
CA TYR A 29 -3.63 -10.14 0.47
C TYR A 29 -5.17 -10.11 0.45
N SER A 30 -5.83 -10.95 1.24
CA SER A 30 -7.29 -11.06 1.30
C SER A 30 -7.96 -10.04 2.21
N VAL A 31 -9.27 -9.84 2.01
CA VAL A 31 -10.11 -9.03 2.91
C VAL A 31 -10.00 -9.50 4.36
N GLU A 32 -10.02 -10.81 4.60
CA GLU A 32 -9.98 -11.43 5.92
C GLU A 32 -8.64 -11.16 6.63
N PHE A 33 -7.54 -11.28 5.90
CA PHE A 33 -6.23 -10.95 6.42
C PHE A 33 -6.13 -9.45 6.76
N TYR A 34 -6.55 -8.57 5.85
CA TYR A 34 -6.55 -7.13 6.10
C TYR A 34 -7.51 -6.69 7.20
N LYS A 35 -8.64 -7.37 7.37
CA LYS A 35 -9.56 -7.16 8.50
C LYS A 35 -8.88 -7.47 9.82
N THR A 36 -8.09 -8.54 9.86
CA THR A 36 -7.30 -8.89 11.04
C THR A 36 -6.26 -7.80 11.37
N ILE A 37 -5.61 -7.21 10.36
CA ILE A 37 -4.72 -6.04 10.54
C ILE A 37 -5.51 -4.85 11.06
N PHE A 38 -6.64 -4.53 10.44
CA PHE A 38 -7.50 -3.41 10.84
C PHE A 38 -7.92 -3.51 12.30
N ASP A 39 -8.35 -4.69 12.77
CA ASP A 39 -8.82 -4.85 14.15
C ASP A 39 -7.69 -4.69 15.19
N ARG A 40 -6.44 -4.98 14.80
CA ARG A 40 -5.25 -4.78 15.65
C ARG A 40 -4.73 -3.35 15.66
N LEU A 41 -5.03 -2.56 14.62
CA LEU A 41 -4.63 -1.15 14.56
C LEU A 41 -5.36 -0.30 15.61
N LYS A 42 -4.66 0.66 16.21
CA LYS A 42 -5.27 1.71 17.02
C LYS A 42 -6.19 2.62 16.19
N GLU A 43 -6.99 3.47 16.83
CA GLU A 43 -7.91 4.40 16.13
C GLU A 43 -7.21 5.26 15.06
N ASN A 44 -6.01 5.77 15.35
CA ASN A 44 -5.20 6.56 14.42
C ASN A 44 -4.22 5.71 13.60
N GLY A 45 -4.35 4.39 13.68
CA GLY A 45 -3.38 3.47 13.12
C GLY A 45 -3.42 3.37 11.60
N VAL A 46 -2.27 3.05 11.02
CA VAL A 46 -2.08 2.95 9.57
C VAL A 46 -1.44 1.61 9.18
N PHE A 47 -1.82 1.13 8.01
CA PHE A 47 -1.21 -0.01 7.36
C PHE A 47 -0.56 0.43 6.04
N VAL A 48 0.71 0.06 5.84
CA VAL A 48 1.46 0.36 4.63
C VAL A 48 1.98 -0.93 4.02
N LEU A 49 1.94 -1.04 2.70
CA LEU A 49 2.50 -2.19 1.98
C LEU A 49 3.07 -1.81 0.62
N GLN A 50 4.09 -2.56 0.21
CA GLN A 50 4.45 -2.66 -1.20
C GLN A 50 3.31 -3.37 -1.96
N ALA A 51 2.93 -2.86 -3.12
CA ALA A 51 1.70 -3.25 -3.81
C ALA A 51 1.91 -3.56 -5.30
N SER A 52 3.01 -4.22 -5.65
CA SER A 52 3.34 -4.58 -7.05
C SER A 52 3.66 -3.37 -7.93
N LEU A 53 3.78 -3.59 -9.23
CA LEU A 53 4.08 -2.59 -10.25
C LEU A 53 2.92 -1.61 -10.41
N LEU A 54 3.25 -0.33 -10.65
CA LEU A 54 2.27 0.70 -10.97
C LEU A 54 2.68 1.50 -12.21
N ARG A 55 2.32 0.96 -13.37
CA ARG A 55 2.47 1.60 -14.69
C ARG A 55 1.34 1.16 -15.62
N VAL A 56 1.11 1.89 -16.71
CA VAL A 56 -0.03 1.65 -17.61
C VAL A 56 -0.11 0.21 -18.12
N THR A 57 1.04 -0.42 -18.39
CA THR A 57 1.08 -1.81 -18.88
C THR A 57 0.96 -2.87 -17.78
N ASN A 58 1.22 -2.49 -16.52
CA ASN A 58 1.28 -3.40 -15.37
C ASN A 58 0.79 -2.65 -14.12
N TYR A 59 -0.52 -2.64 -13.93
CA TYR A 59 -1.18 -2.02 -12.78
C TYR A 59 -2.23 -2.93 -12.12
N LYS A 60 -2.64 -4.02 -12.78
CA LYS A 60 -3.83 -4.78 -12.40
C LYS A 60 -3.73 -5.31 -10.96
N MET A 61 -2.61 -5.93 -10.61
CA MET A 61 -2.40 -6.45 -9.24
C MET A 61 -2.43 -5.33 -8.19
N HIS A 62 -1.75 -4.20 -8.44
CA HIS A 62 -1.84 -3.02 -7.56
C HIS A 62 -3.29 -2.55 -7.38
N ALA A 63 -4.06 -2.50 -8.46
CA ALA A 63 -5.45 -2.06 -8.44
C ALA A 63 -6.35 -3.04 -7.65
N ILE A 64 -6.15 -4.35 -7.81
CA ILE A 64 -6.87 -5.38 -7.05
C ILE A 64 -6.55 -5.26 -5.55
N ILE A 65 -5.27 -5.12 -5.20
CA ILE A 65 -4.83 -4.96 -3.80
C ILE A 65 -5.48 -3.71 -3.19
N ARG A 66 -5.46 -2.59 -3.93
CA ARG A 66 -6.10 -1.34 -3.52
C ARG A 66 -7.60 -1.52 -3.31
N ASN A 67 -8.28 -2.17 -4.25
CA ASN A 67 -9.73 -2.37 -4.17
C ASN A 67 -10.11 -3.32 -3.03
N THR A 68 -9.28 -4.32 -2.77
CA THR A 68 -9.42 -5.23 -1.62
C THR A 68 -9.30 -4.46 -0.30
N LEU A 69 -8.30 -3.60 -0.14
CA LEU A 69 -8.13 -2.77 1.06
C LEU A 69 -9.31 -1.81 1.30
N LYS A 70 -9.91 -1.27 0.22
CA LYS A 70 -11.08 -0.37 0.31
C LYS A 70 -12.33 -1.05 0.88
N GLN A 71 -12.37 -2.38 0.95
CA GLN A 71 -13.48 -3.09 1.61
C GLN A 71 -13.41 -2.97 3.14
N ILE A 72 -12.26 -2.59 3.70
CA ILE A 72 -12.00 -2.57 5.14
C ILE A 72 -11.67 -1.17 5.63
N PHE A 73 -10.77 -0.47 4.92
CA PHE A 73 -10.25 0.82 5.36
C PHE A 73 -11.04 1.98 4.74
N PRO A 74 -11.43 3.00 5.54
CA PRO A 74 -12.12 4.18 5.03
C PRO A 74 -11.22 5.06 4.14
N ILE A 75 -9.90 5.02 4.36
CA ILE A 75 -8.93 5.80 3.57
C ILE A 75 -7.92 4.83 2.99
N VAL A 76 -7.80 4.83 1.66
CA VAL A 76 -6.79 4.04 0.92
C VAL A 76 -6.16 4.93 -0.16
N ARG A 77 -4.86 5.17 -0.05
CA ARG A 77 -4.08 6.01 -0.97
C ARG A 77 -2.97 5.19 -1.60
N SER A 78 -2.95 5.16 -2.93
CA SER A 78 -1.81 4.66 -3.68
C SER A 78 -0.78 5.77 -3.83
N TYR A 79 0.48 5.37 -3.78
CA TYR A 79 1.63 6.20 -4.12
C TYR A 79 2.65 5.36 -4.87
N PHE A 80 3.60 6.00 -5.52
CA PHE A 80 4.58 5.31 -6.36
C PHE A 80 5.91 6.05 -6.38
N ALA A 81 6.98 5.28 -6.53
CA ALA A 81 8.32 5.79 -6.74
C ALA A 81 9.00 5.02 -7.86
N TYR A 82 9.87 5.67 -8.61
CA TYR A 82 10.79 4.97 -9.49
C TYR A 82 11.92 4.34 -8.65
N VAL A 83 12.10 3.03 -8.77
CA VAL A 83 13.14 2.30 -8.02
C VAL A 83 14.26 1.94 -9.01
N PRO A 84 15.43 2.60 -8.94
CA PRO A 84 16.47 2.45 -9.97
C PRO A 84 16.97 1.02 -10.16
N ALA A 85 17.09 0.25 -9.07
CA ALA A 85 17.55 -1.13 -9.14
C ALA A 85 16.55 -2.07 -9.85
N PHE A 86 15.28 -1.67 -9.96
CA PHE A 86 14.23 -2.43 -10.64
C PHE A 86 13.89 -1.87 -12.02
N ASP A 87 14.48 -0.74 -12.42
CA ASP A 87 14.23 -0.05 -13.69
C ASP A 87 12.73 0.16 -13.96
N THR A 88 11.96 0.45 -12.91
CA THR A 88 10.50 0.62 -13.03
C THR A 88 9.93 1.45 -11.89
N THR A 89 8.74 2.00 -12.13
CA THR A 89 7.86 2.50 -11.07
C THR A 89 7.32 1.34 -10.23
N TRP A 90 7.51 1.45 -8.92
CA TRP A 90 6.96 0.54 -7.93
C TRP A 90 5.78 1.18 -7.22
N GLY A 91 4.72 0.40 -7.03
CA GLY A 91 3.49 0.81 -6.38
C GLY A 91 3.50 0.49 -4.89
N PHE A 92 2.96 1.42 -4.12
CA PHE A 92 2.75 1.25 -2.69
C PHE A 92 1.36 1.74 -2.33
N ILE A 93 0.82 1.24 -1.22
CA ILE A 93 -0.47 1.67 -0.69
C ILE A 93 -0.32 1.95 0.80
N ILE A 94 -0.98 3.02 1.24
CA ILE A 94 -1.23 3.30 2.64
C ILE A 94 -2.75 3.29 2.87
N ALA A 95 -3.16 2.53 3.88
CA ALA A 95 -4.53 2.37 4.31
C ALA A 95 -4.65 2.86 5.76
N SER A 96 -5.61 3.73 6.03
CA SER A 96 -5.73 4.44 7.30
C SER A 96 -7.17 4.40 7.81
N LYS A 97 -7.32 4.37 9.14
CA LYS A 97 -8.63 4.47 9.79
C LYS A 97 -9.17 5.90 9.82
N LYS A 98 -8.30 6.91 9.84
CA LYS A 98 -8.70 8.29 10.16
C LYS A 98 -7.92 9.37 9.42
N ASN A 99 -6.59 9.31 9.45
CA ASN A 99 -5.74 10.37 8.90
C ASN A 99 -5.42 10.09 7.43
N ASP A 100 -5.72 11.04 6.54
CA ASP A 100 -5.36 10.95 5.12
C ASP A 100 -3.94 11.50 4.93
N PRO A 101 -2.98 10.71 4.42
CA PRO A 101 -1.63 11.22 4.17
C PRO A 101 -1.62 12.38 3.16
N LYS A 102 -2.61 12.47 2.26
CA LYS A 102 -2.70 13.59 1.30
C LYS A 102 -3.11 14.92 1.94
N ALA A 103 -3.52 14.92 3.21
CA ALA A 103 -3.94 16.12 3.90
C ALA A 103 -2.77 16.92 4.48
N PHE A 104 -1.59 16.31 4.62
CA PHE A 104 -0.41 17.00 5.15
C PHE A 104 0.19 17.94 4.11
N THR A 105 0.59 19.14 4.54
CA THR A 105 1.38 20.04 3.71
C THR A 105 2.84 19.61 3.69
N ARG A 106 3.59 20.12 2.72
CA ARG A 106 5.05 19.94 2.64
C ARG A 106 5.73 20.37 3.94
N GLU A 107 5.36 21.54 4.46
CA GLU A 107 5.96 22.13 5.64
C GLU A 107 5.67 21.31 6.90
N GLU A 108 4.47 20.73 7.01
CA GLU A 108 4.13 19.82 8.11
C GLU A 108 4.97 18.54 8.05
N ILE A 109 5.20 17.99 6.85
CA ILE A 109 6.07 16.81 6.66
C ILE A 109 7.52 17.15 7.02
N ASP A 110 8.06 18.25 6.52
CA ASP A 110 9.44 18.69 6.80
C ASP A 110 9.65 18.96 8.30
N TYR A 111 8.64 19.57 8.95
CA TYR A 111 8.65 19.76 10.40
C TYR A 111 8.68 18.41 11.14
N MET A 112 7.81 17.46 10.78
CA MET A 112 7.79 16.13 11.42
C MET A 112 9.10 15.36 11.20
N ILE A 113 9.70 15.44 10.01
CA ILE A 113 11.00 14.82 9.73
C ILE A 113 12.05 15.39 10.68
N LYS A 114 12.14 16.72 10.77
CA LYS A 114 13.11 17.40 11.64
C LYS A 114 12.94 17.04 13.12
N GLU A 115 11.69 16.92 13.59
CA GLU A 115 11.41 16.65 15.01
C GLU A 115 11.57 15.17 15.38
N GLN A 116 11.42 14.23 14.43
CA GLN A 116 11.29 12.80 14.75
C GLN A 116 12.39 11.91 14.13
N ILE A 117 13.15 12.41 13.16
CA ILE A 117 14.17 11.64 12.45
C ILE A 117 15.55 12.21 12.75
N GLU A 118 16.45 11.34 13.21
CA GLU A 118 17.86 11.69 13.37
C GLU A 118 18.59 11.60 12.02
N GLY A 119 19.21 12.71 11.61
CA GLY A 119 19.99 12.81 10.37
C GLY A 119 19.17 13.16 9.13
N ASP A 120 19.84 13.24 7.99
CA ASP A 120 19.23 13.66 6.73
C ASP A 120 18.70 12.47 5.92
N LEU A 121 17.44 12.59 5.47
CA LEU A 121 16.85 11.65 4.53
C LEU A 121 17.35 11.95 3.10
N ARG A 122 17.72 10.90 2.37
CA ARG A 122 18.31 11.02 1.01
C ARG A 122 17.28 11.08 -0.12
N PHE A 123 16.05 10.67 0.14
CA PHE A 123 14.99 10.55 -0.86
C PHE A 123 13.72 11.29 -0.45
N TYR A 124 13.37 11.30 0.83
CA TYR A 124 12.06 11.72 1.29
C TYR A 124 12.14 13.05 2.03
N ASP A 125 11.36 14.02 1.57
CA ASP A 125 11.09 15.32 2.16
C ASP A 125 9.61 15.68 1.88
N GLY A 126 9.16 16.85 2.29
CA GLY A 126 7.80 17.30 2.06
C GLY A 126 7.46 17.48 0.57
N GLU A 127 8.42 17.89 -0.26
CA GLU A 127 8.25 17.98 -1.72
C GLU A 127 7.94 16.60 -2.32
N THR A 128 8.79 15.63 -1.97
CA THR A 128 8.69 14.26 -2.42
C THR A 128 7.42 13.61 -1.90
N HIS A 129 7.03 13.84 -0.65
CA HIS A 129 5.76 13.35 -0.10
C HIS A 129 4.57 13.73 -1.00
N ILE A 130 4.44 15.02 -1.34
CA ILE A 130 3.35 15.50 -2.20
C ILE A 130 3.43 14.83 -3.59
N ALA A 131 4.64 14.71 -4.15
CA ALA A 131 4.85 14.09 -5.46
C ALA A 131 4.43 12.61 -5.48
N LEU A 132 4.79 11.83 -4.44
CA LEU A 132 4.48 10.39 -4.34
C LEU A 132 2.97 10.09 -4.48
N PHE A 133 2.11 10.97 -3.96
CA PHE A 133 0.64 10.80 -3.99
C PHE A 133 -0.05 11.41 -5.22
N ASN A 134 0.70 12.00 -6.15
CA ASN A 134 0.18 12.68 -7.34
C ASN A 134 0.30 11.79 -8.59
N LEU A 135 -0.48 10.71 -8.60
CA LEU A 135 -0.50 9.75 -9.71
C LEU A 135 -1.01 10.40 -11.03
N PRO A 136 -0.41 10.04 -12.18
CA PRO A 136 -0.91 10.41 -13.50
C PRO A 136 -2.40 10.08 -13.71
N LYS A 137 -3.08 10.87 -14.56
CA LYS A 137 -4.54 10.79 -14.74
C LYS A 137 -5.01 9.44 -15.28
N ASP A 138 -4.27 8.88 -16.22
CA ASP A 138 -4.47 7.55 -16.79
C ASP A 138 -4.36 6.46 -15.72
N ILE A 139 -3.30 6.45 -14.92
CA ILE A 139 -3.13 5.51 -13.80
C ILE A 139 -4.29 5.63 -12.80
N ARG A 140 -4.66 6.85 -12.41
CA ARG A 140 -5.82 7.08 -11.52
C ARG A 140 -7.10 6.45 -12.07
N LYS A 141 -7.40 6.65 -13.36
CA LYS A 141 -8.56 6.03 -14.00
C LYS A 141 -8.50 4.51 -13.98
N LEU A 142 -7.34 3.92 -14.26
CA LEU A 142 -7.16 2.47 -14.28
C LEU A 142 -7.40 1.87 -12.90
N ILE A 143 -6.77 2.40 -11.85
CA ILE A 143 -6.91 1.86 -10.48
C ILE A 143 -8.29 2.13 -9.85
N ASP A 144 -9.04 3.13 -10.34
CA ASP A 144 -10.41 3.41 -9.88
C ASP A 144 -11.46 2.56 -10.61
N SER A 145 -11.11 1.97 -11.77
CA SER A 145 -12.01 1.11 -12.54
C SER A 145 -12.04 -0.35 -12.08
N GLU A 146 -11.07 -0.78 -11.27
CA GLU A 146 -10.94 -2.16 -10.80
C GLU A 146 -12.03 -2.54 -9.80
N LYS A 147 -12.56 -3.76 -9.95
CA LYS A 147 -13.67 -4.31 -9.16
C LYS A 147 -13.34 -5.65 -8.51
N GLU A 148 -12.29 -6.32 -8.96
CA GLU A 148 -11.82 -7.57 -8.37
C GLU A 148 -11.41 -7.35 -6.90
N ILE A 149 -11.71 -8.35 -6.06
CA ILE A 149 -11.47 -8.36 -4.61
C ILE A 149 -10.88 -9.73 -4.26
N ILE A 150 -9.80 -9.75 -3.49
CA ILE A 150 -9.18 -10.98 -3.00
C ILE A 150 -9.88 -11.37 -1.69
N THR A 151 -10.40 -12.58 -1.61
CA THR A 151 -10.96 -13.16 -0.38
C THR A 151 -10.33 -14.51 -0.09
N ASP A 152 -10.45 -15.00 1.13
CA ASP A 152 -9.96 -16.34 1.49
C ASP A 152 -10.62 -17.47 0.68
N SER A 153 -11.83 -17.21 0.16
CA SER A 153 -12.57 -18.10 -0.73
C SER A 153 -12.24 -17.94 -2.21
N ASN A 154 -11.59 -16.83 -2.61
CA ASN A 154 -11.26 -16.53 -4.00
C ASN A 154 -9.97 -15.69 -4.07
N TYR A 155 -8.84 -16.39 -4.20
CA TYR A 155 -7.55 -15.74 -4.40
C TYR A 155 -7.32 -15.41 -5.88
N ILE A 156 -6.71 -14.25 -6.13
CA ILE A 156 -6.31 -13.81 -7.47
C ILE A 156 -4.79 -13.67 -7.49
N PRO A 157 -4.05 -14.74 -7.76
CA PRO A 157 -2.59 -14.68 -7.77
C PRO A 157 -2.05 -14.04 -9.05
N LEU A 158 -0.80 -13.56 -9.00
CA LEU A 158 -0.02 -13.28 -10.21
C LEU A 158 0.42 -14.62 -10.83
N GLU A 159 0.24 -14.73 -12.15
CA GLU A 159 0.80 -15.82 -12.93
C GLU A 159 2.33 -15.75 -12.92
N ARG A 160 2.98 -16.91 -12.83
CA ARG A 160 4.44 -16.97 -12.94
C ARG A 160 4.86 -16.74 -14.39
N LYS A 161 5.97 -16.02 -14.57
CA LYS A 161 6.57 -15.78 -15.89
C LYS A 161 6.90 -17.05 -16.67
N GLU A 162 7.09 -18.18 -15.99
CA GLU A 162 7.36 -19.49 -16.62
C GLU A 162 6.14 -20.09 -17.33
N ASN A 163 4.93 -19.54 -17.08
CA ASN A 163 3.67 -19.97 -17.69
C ASN A 163 3.17 -19.00 -18.78
N LEU A 164 3.96 -17.96 -19.12
CA LEU A 164 3.69 -16.98 -20.18
C LEU A 164 4.60 -17.25 -21.40
#